data_AF-A0A3S2W5D4-F1
#
_entry.id   AF-A0A3S2W5D4-F1
#
_cell.length_a   1.000
_cell.length_b   1.000
_cell.length_c   1.000
_cell.angle_alpha   90.00
_cell.angle_beta   90.00
_cell.angle_gamma   90.00
#
_symmetry.space_group_name_H-M   'P 1'
#
loop_
_entity.id
_entity.type
_entity.pdbx_description
1 polymer ?
#
loop_
_entity_poly.entity_id
_entity_poly.type
_entity_poly.pdbx_seq_one_letter_code
_entity_poly.pdbx_strand_id
1 'polypeptide(L)'
;MTKLSLRAVQKLTCKKRDAWWTVFLVDPVATRMLIVLARFRFITPNRVTWAALFIGLASAGFFLKGDTRSLIIGAALYHLSFILDCIDGKLARLKGNGTVFGGWLDYVFDRIRVLFCALALMGGQFLRTDDERYLLAALVVVFLDMLRYVDALQIYKMRMSMRTKIEKVTQEREESERAALGSPADAEGEQLVFMEDLLRDNPGARAEILREEAGAANVVDLHEQFRGQFPWYTRVRRAMLHTRIRPHLISGIEFQMFIFIIGPLIGQILWATVVSAALLMLFELVIMYKFWLSTRDFTRVMEELSPAPATVGTIAPQLHRGRHRRAAQEALLADERYGVPEAADDPGFQPYPQPNVTPHGHDLPQQHDGLSAIPRPNDGTKRFPAYGTVPAAERPGASGTWENSR
;
A
#
# COMPACT_ATOMS: atom_id res chain seq x y z
N MET A 1 36.63 -22.48 -8.89
CA MET A 1 35.18 -22.21 -8.71
C MET A 1 34.46 -23.52 -8.95
N THR A 2 33.86 -24.09 -7.91
CA THR A 2 32.94 -25.24 -8.00
C THR A 2 31.96 -25.01 -9.15
N LYS A 3 31.68 -26.04 -9.96
CA LYS A 3 30.73 -25.96 -11.08
C LYS A 3 29.34 -25.66 -10.51
N LEU A 4 29.02 -24.39 -10.30
CA LEU A 4 27.70 -23.96 -9.89
C LEU A 4 26.72 -24.34 -11.00
N SER A 5 25.76 -25.21 -10.68
CA SER A 5 24.72 -25.59 -11.62
C SER A 5 23.89 -24.36 -11.98
N LEU A 6 23.36 -24.30 -13.21
CA LEU A 6 22.49 -23.21 -13.67
C LEU A 6 21.35 -22.91 -12.68
N ARG A 7 20.76 -23.97 -12.09
CA ARG A 7 19.69 -23.87 -11.11
C ARG A 7 20.16 -23.25 -9.78
N ALA A 8 21.36 -23.59 -9.32
CA ALA A 8 21.93 -23.00 -8.11
C ALA A 8 22.19 -21.49 -8.32
N VAL A 9 22.77 -21.11 -9.47
CA VAL A 9 23.00 -19.70 -9.81
C VAL A 9 21.69 -18.93 -9.91
N GLN A 10 20.66 -19.50 -10.53
CA GLN A 10 19.33 -18.88 -10.59
C GLN A 10 18.76 -18.64 -9.20
N LYS A 11 18.80 -19.65 -8.32
CA LYS A 11 18.26 -19.54 -6.95
C LYS A 11 18.99 -18.48 -6.12
N LEU A 12 20.29 -18.30 -6.33
CA LEU A 12 21.12 -17.33 -5.61
C LEU A 12 20.98 -15.89 -6.15
N THR A 13 20.83 -15.73 -7.47
CA THR A 13 20.99 -14.41 -8.12
C THR A 13 19.69 -13.78 -8.59
N CYS A 14 18.66 -14.58 -8.85
CA CYS A 14 17.40 -14.08 -9.37
C CYS A 14 16.47 -13.61 -8.24
N LYS A 15 15.77 -12.49 -8.45
CA LYS A 15 14.86 -11.92 -7.45
C LYS A 15 13.69 -12.88 -7.17
N LYS A 16 13.19 -12.91 -5.93
CA LYS A 16 12.01 -13.71 -5.54
C LYS A 16 10.79 -13.40 -6.43
N ARG A 17 10.59 -12.12 -6.76
CA ARG A 17 9.53 -11.65 -7.67
C ARG A 17 10.12 -10.62 -8.64
N ASP A 18 9.77 -10.72 -9.91
CA ASP A 18 10.20 -9.79 -10.95
C ASP A 18 9.12 -9.62 -12.03
N ALA A 19 9.35 -8.72 -12.98
CA ALA A 19 8.56 -8.55 -14.20
C ALA A 19 8.45 -9.87 -14.95
N TRP A 20 7.29 -10.18 -15.55
CA TRP A 20 7.18 -11.41 -16.34
C TRP A 20 8.10 -11.39 -17.56
N TRP A 21 8.30 -10.21 -18.14
CA TRP A 21 9.28 -10.01 -19.21
C TRP A 21 10.68 -10.43 -18.76
N THR A 22 11.10 -9.98 -17.57
CA THR A 22 12.41 -10.34 -17.02
C THR A 22 12.48 -11.84 -16.73
N VAL A 23 11.45 -12.44 -16.12
CA VAL A 23 11.45 -13.87 -15.76
C VAL A 23 11.53 -14.78 -16.98
N PHE A 24 10.78 -14.47 -18.06
CA PHE A 24 10.68 -15.36 -19.21
C PHE A 24 11.71 -15.07 -20.30
N LEU A 25 12.01 -13.80 -20.57
CA LEU A 25 12.83 -13.42 -21.72
C LEU A 25 14.27 -13.09 -21.30
N VAL A 26 14.46 -12.47 -20.12
CA VAL A 26 15.78 -12.00 -19.69
C VAL A 26 16.52 -13.02 -18.83
N ASP A 27 15.90 -13.52 -17.77
CA ASP A 27 16.54 -14.41 -16.79
C ASP A 27 17.18 -15.66 -17.41
N PRO A 28 16.57 -16.36 -18.40
CA PRO A 28 17.21 -17.50 -19.05
C PRO A 28 18.49 -17.12 -19.79
N VAL A 29 18.52 -15.96 -20.43
CA VAL A 29 19.68 -15.48 -21.19
C VAL A 29 20.73 -14.90 -20.23
N ALA A 30 20.30 -14.02 -19.34
CA ALA A 30 21.13 -13.35 -18.35
C ALA A 30 21.87 -14.34 -17.45
N THR A 31 21.23 -15.42 -16.99
CA THR A 31 21.89 -16.43 -16.15
C THR A 31 23.03 -17.14 -16.91
N ARG A 32 22.81 -17.49 -18.19
CA ARG A 32 23.84 -18.17 -18.99
C ARG A 32 25.03 -17.25 -19.23
N MET A 33 24.76 -16.00 -19.60
CA MET A 33 25.79 -14.97 -19.75
C MET A 33 26.53 -14.71 -18.43
N LEU A 34 25.80 -14.66 -17.32
CA LEU A 34 26.37 -14.45 -15.98
C LEU A 34 27.39 -15.53 -15.62
N ILE A 35 27.14 -16.81 -15.92
CA ILE A 35 28.11 -17.89 -15.64
C ILE A 35 29.40 -17.69 -16.43
N VAL A 36 29.30 -17.22 -17.67
CA VAL A 36 30.47 -16.93 -18.52
C VAL A 36 31.21 -15.71 -17.98
N LEU A 37 30.51 -14.61 -17.70
CA LEU A 37 31.08 -13.37 -17.20
C LEU A 37 31.71 -13.53 -15.81
N ALA A 38 31.09 -14.33 -14.94
CA ALA A 38 31.59 -14.61 -13.59
C ALA A 38 32.93 -15.36 -13.59
N ARG A 39 33.26 -16.08 -14.67
CA ARG A 39 34.58 -16.73 -14.83
C ARG A 39 35.72 -15.72 -14.88
N PHE A 40 35.45 -14.52 -15.38
CA PHE A 40 36.46 -13.49 -15.56
C PHE A 40 36.55 -12.60 -14.32
N ARG A 41 37.73 -12.61 -13.68
CA ARG A 41 37.97 -11.89 -12.42
C ARG A 41 37.96 -10.36 -12.60
N PHE A 42 38.31 -9.88 -13.80
CA PHE A 42 38.35 -8.45 -14.13
C PHE A 42 37.00 -7.82 -14.46
N ILE A 43 35.94 -8.62 -14.64
CA ILE A 43 34.59 -8.11 -14.93
C ILE A 43 33.92 -7.75 -13.62
N THR A 44 33.81 -6.45 -13.34
CA THR A 44 33.11 -5.91 -12.17
C THR A 44 31.68 -5.53 -12.54
N PRO A 45 30.73 -5.53 -11.58
CA PRO A 45 29.35 -5.09 -11.80
C PRO A 45 29.29 -3.72 -12.49
N ASN A 46 30.02 -2.73 -11.96
CA ASN A 46 30.04 -1.38 -12.53
C ASN A 46 30.51 -1.31 -13.99
N ARG A 47 31.47 -2.17 -14.40
CA ARG A 47 31.90 -2.23 -15.81
C ARG A 47 30.79 -2.75 -16.71
N VAL A 48 30.00 -3.72 -16.22
CA VAL A 48 28.83 -4.23 -16.94
C VAL A 48 27.75 -3.15 -17.02
N THR A 49 27.52 -2.39 -15.95
CA THR A 49 26.60 -1.24 -15.92
C THR A 49 26.98 -0.18 -16.97
N TRP A 50 28.26 0.18 -17.06
CA TRP A 50 28.75 1.09 -18.11
C TRP A 50 28.56 0.52 -19.53
N ALA A 51 28.87 -0.76 -19.73
CA ALA A 51 28.66 -1.41 -21.02
C ALA A 51 27.17 -1.42 -21.41
N ALA A 52 26.27 -1.68 -20.44
CA ALA A 52 24.83 -1.63 -20.64
C ALA A 52 24.39 -0.22 -21.10
N LEU A 53 24.90 0.84 -20.45
CA LEU A 53 24.60 2.22 -20.85
C LEU A 53 25.07 2.51 -22.29
N PHE A 54 26.31 2.21 -22.64
CA PHE A 54 26.84 2.51 -23.98
C PHE A 54 26.07 1.76 -25.08
N ILE A 55 25.70 0.49 -24.83
CA ILE A 55 24.85 -0.27 -25.76
C ILE A 55 23.44 0.34 -25.85
N GLY A 56 22.90 0.84 -24.73
CA GLY A 56 21.64 1.57 -24.70
C GLY A 56 21.67 2.88 -25.48
N LEU A 57 22.76 3.65 -25.39
CA LEU A 57 22.95 4.87 -26.18
C LEU A 57 23.18 4.56 -27.66
N ALA A 58 23.88 3.47 -27.98
CA ALA A 58 24.00 2.99 -29.35
C ALA A 58 22.61 2.66 -29.94
N SER A 59 21.73 2.02 -29.16
CA SER A 59 20.33 1.80 -29.54
C SER A 59 19.61 3.11 -29.88
N ALA A 60 19.77 4.15 -29.06
CA ALA A 60 19.19 5.46 -29.33
C ALA A 60 19.69 6.03 -30.67
N GLY A 61 20.99 5.90 -30.98
CA GLY A 61 21.55 6.31 -32.27
C GLY A 61 20.90 5.60 -33.48
N PHE A 62 20.57 4.32 -33.35
CA PHE A 62 19.83 3.59 -34.40
C PHE A 62 18.37 4.01 -34.47
N PHE A 63 17.72 4.23 -33.33
CA PHE A 63 16.34 4.72 -33.30
C PHE A 63 16.17 6.08 -33.97
N LEU A 64 17.16 6.98 -33.82
CA LEU A 64 17.14 8.30 -34.44
C LEU A 64 17.14 8.25 -35.98
N LYS A 65 17.70 7.21 -36.60
CA LYS A 65 17.66 7.06 -38.07
C LYS A 65 16.25 6.79 -38.59
N GLY A 66 15.41 6.17 -37.78
CA GLY A 66 13.98 5.93 -38.02
C GLY A 66 13.62 4.95 -39.14
N ASP A 67 14.59 4.43 -39.92
CA ASP A 67 14.32 3.40 -40.93
C ASP A 67 14.04 2.03 -40.30
N THR A 68 13.27 1.17 -40.96
CA THR A 68 12.82 -0.12 -40.42
C THR A 68 13.98 -1.01 -39.95
N ARG A 69 15.11 -1.01 -40.70
CA ARG A 69 16.26 -1.84 -40.33
C ARG A 69 16.94 -1.30 -39.08
N SER A 70 17.15 0.01 -39.01
CA SER A 70 17.72 0.67 -37.83
C SER A 70 16.78 0.55 -36.63
N LEU A 71 15.46 0.60 -36.80
CA LEU A 71 14.49 0.36 -35.74
C LEU A 71 14.62 -1.06 -35.13
N ILE A 72 14.75 -2.08 -35.97
CA ILE A 72 14.93 -3.48 -35.52
C ILE A 72 16.28 -3.65 -34.81
N ILE A 73 17.36 -3.06 -35.36
CA ILE A 73 18.69 -3.09 -34.73
C ILE A 73 18.67 -2.35 -33.39
N GLY A 74 18.02 -1.19 -33.34
CA GLY A 74 17.80 -0.44 -32.11
C GLY A 74 17.07 -1.29 -31.07
N ALA A 75 15.93 -1.88 -31.42
CA ALA A 75 15.18 -2.77 -30.52
C ALA A 75 16.03 -3.92 -29.97
N ALA A 76 16.86 -4.55 -30.81
CA ALA A 76 17.76 -5.62 -30.39
C ALA A 76 18.86 -5.12 -29.43
N LEU A 77 19.47 -3.96 -29.72
CA LEU A 77 20.47 -3.34 -28.85
C LEU A 77 19.87 -2.87 -27.52
N TYR A 78 18.67 -2.30 -27.54
CA TYR A 78 17.93 -1.93 -26.34
C TYR A 78 17.69 -3.15 -25.45
N HIS A 79 17.23 -4.25 -26.05
CA HIS A 79 17.02 -5.49 -25.31
C HIS A 79 18.32 -6.06 -24.73
N LEU A 80 19.41 -6.03 -25.51
CA LEU A 80 20.72 -6.45 -25.05
C LEU A 80 21.24 -5.58 -23.90
N SER A 81 21.09 -4.26 -23.98
CA SER A 81 21.40 -3.32 -22.90
C SER A 81 20.64 -3.70 -21.62
N PHE A 82 19.33 -3.94 -21.73
CA PHE A 82 18.50 -4.34 -20.60
C PHE A 82 18.91 -5.70 -20.00
N ILE A 83 19.34 -6.66 -20.82
CA ILE A 83 19.88 -7.94 -20.34
C ILE A 83 21.16 -7.70 -19.53
N LEU A 84 22.06 -6.81 -19.98
CA LEU A 84 23.31 -6.50 -19.29
C LEU A 84 23.07 -5.77 -17.96
N ASP A 85 22.14 -4.82 -17.93
CA ASP A 85 21.58 -4.18 -16.72
C ASP A 85 21.16 -5.25 -15.70
N CYS A 86 20.37 -6.23 -16.16
CA CYS A 86 19.93 -7.32 -15.29
C CYS A 86 21.08 -8.24 -14.84
N ILE A 87 22.19 -8.31 -15.59
CA ILE A 87 23.36 -9.13 -15.27
C ILE A 87 24.21 -8.44 -14.20
N ASP A 88 24.36 -7.12 -14.20
CA ASP A 88 25.23 -6.44 -13.24
C ASP A 88 24.79 -6.68 -11.78
N GLY A 89 23.48 -6.62 -11.51
CA GLY A 89 22.92 -6.84 -10.18
C GLY A 89 22.94 -8.31 -9.80
N LYS A 90 22.80 -9.21 -10.78
CA LYS A 90 22.99 -10.65 -10.56
C LYS A 90 24.45 -10.98 -10.25
N LEU A 91 25.39 -10.31 -10.92
CA LEU A 91 26.83 -10.45 -10.71
C LEU A 91 27.27 -9.90 -9.35
N ALA A 92 26.73 -8.75 -8.95
CA ALA A 92 26.95 -8.17 -7.62
C ALA A 92 26.50 -9.12 -6.49
N ARG A 93 25.32 -9.73 -6.64
CA ARG A 93 24.81 -10.75 -5.69
C ARG A 93 25.67 -12.02 -5.69
N LEU A 94 26.13 -12.47 -6.85
CA LEU A 94 26.95 -13.68 -6.97
C LEU A 94 28.36 -13.50 -6.38
N LYS A 95 28.98 -12.33 -6.60
CA LYS A 95 30.34 -12.02 -6.12
C LYS A 95 30.38 -11.44 -4.70
N GLY A 96 29.24 -11.02 -4.15
CA GLY A 96 29.15 -10.38 -2.83
C GLY A 96 29.84 -9.00 -2.78
N ASN A 97 30.08 -8.36 -3.93
CA ASN A 97 30.80 -7.09 -4.04
C ASN A 97 29.92 -5.93 -4.54
N GLY A 98 28.60 -6.03 -4.35
CA GLY A 98 27.66 -4.95 -4.64
C GLY A 98 27.90 -3.75 -3.71
N THR A 99 27.87 -2.54 -4.26
CA THR A 99 28.03 -1.31 -3.50
C THR A 99 26.78 -0.43 -3.60
N VAL A 100 26.57 0.43 -2.61
CA VAL A 100 25.47 1.43 -2.63
C VAL A 100 25.60 2.34 -3.84
N PHE A 101 26.82 2.79 -4.15
CA PHE A 101 27.10 3.58 -5.34
C PHE A 101 26.77 2.83 -6.64
N GLY A 102 27.10 1.54 -6.73
CA GLY A 102 26.75 0.73 -7.90
C GLY A 102 25.24 0.60 -8.10
N GLY A 103 24.47 0.43 -7.02
CA GLY A 103 23.01 0.41 -7.08
C GLY A 103 22.40 1.76 -7.49
N TRP A 104 22.98 2.87 -7.03
CA TRP A 104 22.58 4.21 -7.48
C TRP A 104 22.96 4.45 -8.96
N LEU A 105 24.12 3.97 -9.40
CA LEU A 105 24.60 4.12 -10.77
C LEU A 105 23.72 3.36 -11.78
N ASP A 106 23.43 2.08 -11.48
CA ASP A 106 22.48 1.24 -12.23
C ASP A 106 21.13 1.97 -12.39
N TYR A 107 20.61 2.47 -11.27
CA TYR A 107 19.39 3.26 -11.24
C TYR A 107 19.44 4.48 -12.17
N VAL A 108 20.48 5.31 -12.11
CA VAL A 108 20.60 6.52 -12.95
C VAL A 108 20.75 6.16 -14.43
N PHE A 109 21.53 5.13 -14.75
CA PHE A 109 21.81 4.74 -16.13
C PHE A 109 20.59 4.17 -16.85
N ASP A 110 19.73 3.44 -16.14
CA ASP A 110 18.44 3.01 -16.67
C ASP A 110 17.58 4.23 -17.07
N ARG A 111 17.53 5.28 -16.25
CA ARG A 111 16.77 6.51 -16.56
C ARG A 111 17.33 7.23 -17.78
N ILE A 112 18.65 7.38 -17.85
CA ILE A 112 19.34 7.98 -18.99
C ILE A 112 19.01 7.18 -20.26
N ARG A 113 19.16 5.86 -20.22
CA ARG A 113 18.85 4.99 -21.36
C ARG A 113 17.41 5.20 -21.86
N VAL A 114 16.43 5.17 -20.96
CA VAL A 114 15.01 5.33 -21.32
C VAL A 114 14.74 6.70 -21.93
N LEU A 115 15.27 7.78 -21.33
CA LEU A 115 15.11 9.14 -21.84
C LEU A 115 15.67 9.29 -23.26
N PHE A 116 16.93 8.90 -23.47
CA PHE A 116 17.57 9.02 -24.78
C PHE A 116 16.90 8.12 -25.82
N CYS A 117 16.48 6.91 -25.47
CA CYS A 117 15.77 6.02 -26.39
C CYS A 117 14.37 6.55 -26.72
N ALA A 118 13.62 7.12 -25.77
CA ALA A 118 12.32 7.74 -26.01
C ALA A 118 12.43 8.90 -26.99
N LEU A 119 13.35 9.84 -26.72
CA LEU A 119 13.58 10.99 -27.58
C LEU A 119 14.07 10.58 -28.96
N ALA A 120 15.00 9.62 -29.05
CA ALA A 120 15.54 9.18 -30.32
C ALA A 120 14.54 8.38 -31.15
N LEU A 121 13.77 7.48 -30.54
CA LEU A 121 12.76 6.68 -31.25
C LEU A 121 11.67 7.57 -31.83
N MET A 122 11.11 8.43 -31.00
CA MET A 122 10.02 9.30 -31.42
C MET A 122 10.51 10.44 -32.32
N GLY A 123 11.63 11.08 -31.97
CA GLY A 123 12.26 12.11 -32.80
C GLY A 123 12.71 11.57 -34.15
N GLY A 124 13.28 10.36 -34.20
CA GLY A 124 13.66 9.70 -35.45
C GLY A 124 12.47 9.35 -36.34
N GLN A 125 11.32 8.98 -35.76
CA GLN A 125 10.08 8.82 -36.54
C GLN A 125 9.51 10.15 -37.02
N PHE A 126 9.50 11.18 -36.17
CA PHE A 126 9.07 12.53 -36.54
C PHE A 126 9.87 13.06 -37.73
N LEU A 127 11.21 13.00 -37.68
CA LEU A 127 12.08 13.48 -38.77
C LEU A 127 11.85 12.78 -40.12
N ARG A 128 11.22 11.59 -40.12
CA ARG A 128 10.91 10.83 -41.34
C ARG A 128 9.48 10.99 -41.83
N THR A 129 8.54 11.17 -40.92
CA THR A 129 7.10 11.13 -41.21
C THR A 129 6.46 12.51 -41.16
N ASP A 130 7.12 13.48 -40.54
CA ASP A 130 6.61 14.82 -40.21
C ASP A 130 5.32 14.78 -39.37
N ASP A 131 5.07 13.67 -38.66
CA ASP A 131 3.90 13.49 -37.80
C ASP A 131 4.20 13.93 -36.36
N GLU A 132 3.67 15.10 -35.98
CA GLU A 132 3.81 15.71 -34.65
C GLU A 132 3.35 14.80 -33.51
N ARG A 133 2.51 13.80 -33.78
CA ARG A 133 2.04 12.83 -32.78
C ARG A 133 3.18 12.07 -32.14
N TYR A 134 4.29 11.86 -32.85
CA TYR A 134 5.49 11.24 -32.28
C TYR A 134 6.12 12.12 -31.19
N LEU A 135 6.13 13.45 -31.36
CA LEU A 135 6.66 14.36 -30.34
C LEU A 135 5.79 14.33 -29.08
N LEU A 136 4.47 14.31 -29.25
CA LEU A 136 3.53 14.12 -28.13
C LEU A 136 3.75 12.75 -27.46
N ALA A 137 3.92 11.68 -28.25
CA ALA A 137 4.22 10.36 -27.73
C ALA A 137 5.52 10.35 -26.91
N ALA A 138 6.57 11.06 -27.35
CA ALA A 138 7.82 11.19 -26.60
C ALA A 138 7.59 11.83 -25.22
N LEU A 139 6.84 12.93 -25.19
CA LEU A 139 6.48 13.63 -23.95
C LEU A 139 5.68 12.72 -23.01
N VAL A 140 4.66 12.02 -23.54
CA VAL A 140 3.83 11.08 -22.77
C VAL A 140 4.69 9.94 -22.20
N VAL A 141 5.62 9.38 -22.98
CA VAL A 141 6.48 8.28 -22.52
C VAL A 141 7.39 8.73 -21.37
N VAL A 142 8.06 9.87 -21.52
CA VAL A 142 8.94 10.41 -20.48
C VAL A 142 8.13 10.80 -19.24
N PHE A 143 6.99 11.44 -19.42
CA PHE A 143 6.10 11.83 -18.33
C PHE A 143 5.60 10.62 -17.54
N LEU A 144 5.08 9.59 -18.21
CA LEU A 144 4.56 8.40 -17.53
C LEU A 144 5.66 7.58 -16.85
N ASP A 145 6.84 7.48 -17.45
CA ASP A 145 7.98 6.80 -16.82
C ASP A 145 8.46 7.55 -15.56
N MET A 146 8.41 8.89 -15.57
CA MET A 146 8.70 9.73 -14.40
C MET A 146 7.59 9.66 -13.34
N LEU A 147 6.32 9.77 -13.72
CA LEU A 147 5.17 9.70 -12.82
C LEU A 147 5.18 8.40 -12.03
N ARG A 148 5.26 7.26 -12.74
CA ARG A 148 5.40 5.93 -12.13
C ARG A 148 6.55 5.88 -11.12
N TYR A 149 7.70 6.47 -11.47
CA TYR A 149 8.86 6.46 -10.60
C TYR A 149 8.62 7.25 -9.32
N VAL A 150 8.11 8.47 -9.45
CA VAL A 150 7.78 9.34 -8.30
C VAL A 150 6.75 8.65 -7.41
N ASP A 151 5.70 8.08 -8.00
CA ASP A 151 4.64 7.39 -7.27
C ASP A 151 5.20 6.19 -6.49
N ALA A 152 6.01 5.35 -7.14
CA ALA A 152 6.64 4.20 -6.48
C ALA A 152 7.51 4.62 -5.28
N LEU A 153 8.27 5.71 -5.40
CA LEU A 153 9.07 6.26 -4.30
C LEU A 153 8.21 6.82 -3.16
N GLN A 154 7.16 7.58 -3.47
CA GLN A 154 6.32 8.20 -2.46
C GLN A 154 5.52 7.14 -1.69
N ILE A 155 4.99 6.15 -2.40
CA ILE A 155 4.33 4.99 -1.79
C ILE A 155 5.29 4.24 -0.87
N TYR A 156 6.54 4.01 -1.30
CA TYR A 156 7.54 3.37 -0.45
C TYR A 156 7.83 4.17 0.82
N LYS A 157 8.10 5.48 0.68
CA LYS A 157 8.35 6.37 1.82
C LYS A 157 7.18 6.40 2.80
N MET A 158 5.95 6.48 2.29
CA MET A 158 4.77 6.53 3.14
C MET A 158 4.55 5.19 3.88
N ARG A 159 4.75 4.04 3.20
CA ARG A 159 4.66 2.73 3.87
C ARG A 159 5.68 2.58 4.99
N MET A 160 6.92 3.00 4.77
CA MET A 160 7.94 2.99 5.81
C MET A 160 7.56 3.91 6.98
N SER A 161 7.08 5.12 6.68
CA SER A 161 6.63 6.05 7.73
C SER A 161 5.45 5.51 8.55
N MET A 162 4.47 4.86 7.91
CA MET A 162 3.34 4.23 8.60
C MET A 162 3.81 3.10 9.53
N ARG A 163 4.74 2.26 9.08
CA ARG A 163 5.33 1.19 9.89
C ARG A 163 6.07 1.71 11.11
N THR A 164 6.97 2.67 10.93
CA THR A 164 7.73 3.28 12.03
C THR A 164 6.82 3.97 13.04
N LYS A 165 5.71 4.57 12.60
CA LYS A 165 4.71 5.15 13.52
C LYS A 165 4.02 4.09 14.37
N ILE A 166 3.59 2.98 13.76
CA ILE A 166 2.96 1.87 14.49
C ILE A 166 3.96 1.28 15.50
N GLU A 167 5.18 0.96 15.07
CA GLU A 167 6.25 0.45 15.94
C GLU A 167 6.46 1.37 17.15
N LYS A 168 6.56 2.68 16.92
CA LYS A 168 6.76 3.66 17.99
C LYS A 168 5.60 3.70 18.97
N VAL A 169 4.35 3.74 18.50
CA VAL A 169 3.17 3.80 19.37
C VAL A 169 2.99 2.50 20.15
N THR A 170 3.22 1.34 19.52
CA THR A 170 3.18 0.05 20.22
C THR A 170 4.22 0.00 21.32
N GLN A 171 5.46 0.42 21.04
CA GLN A 171 6.53 0.43 22.04
C GLN A 171 6.20 1.36 23.22
N GLU A 172 5.72 2.57 22.96
CA GLU A 172 5.29 3.53 24.01
C GLU A 172 4.18 2.92 24.89
N ARG A 173 3.25 2.17 24.29
CA ARG A 173 2.18 1.49 25.01
C ARG A 173 2.72 0.37 25.90
N GLU A 174 3.55 -0.52 25.37
CA GLU A 174 4.18 -1.60 26.15
C GLU A 174 5.03 -1.05 27.30
N GLU A 175 5.73 0.07 27.10
CA GLU A 175 6.47 0.75 28.16
C GLU A 175 5.52 1.30 29.23
N SER A 176 4.39 1.90 28.83
CA SER A 176 3.37 2.40 29.78
C SER A 176 2.69 1.28 30.58
N GLU A 177 2.37 0.14 29.94
CA GLU A 177 1.78 -1.02 30.58
C GLU A 177 2.81 -1.68 31.54
N ARG A 178 4.08 -1.80 31.12
CA ARG A 178 5.17 -2.29 31.97
C ARG A 178 5.43 -1.37 33.18
N ALA A 179 5.37 -0.06 32.99
CA ALA A 179 5.49 0.91 34.08
C ALA A 179 4.33 0.80 35.07
N ALA A 180 3.11 0.54 34.59
CA ALA A 180 1.93 0.30 35.45
C ALA A 180 2.01 -1.04 36.21
N LEU A 181 2.61 -2.07 35.60
CA LEU A 181 2.78 -3.42 36.17
C LEU A 181 4.04 -3.59 37.03
N GLY A 182 4.91 -2.58 37.13
CA GLY A 182 6.13 -2.62 37.94
C GLY A 182 7.13 -3.71 37.54
N SER A 183 7.10 -4.16 36.29
CA SER A 183 7.94 -5.27 35.79
C SER A 183 9.36 -4.79 35.44
N PRO A 184 10.42 -5.61 35.66
CA PRO A 184 11.80 -5.24 35.38
C PRO A 184 12.06 -5.00 33.88
N ALA A 185 12.95 -4.06 33.58
CA ALA A 185 13.23 -3.55 32.23
C ALA A 185 13.82 -4.59 31.24
N ASP A 186 14.31 -5.74 31.75
CA ASP A 186 15.04 -6.74 30.98
C ASP A 186 14.16 -7.91 30.46
N ALA A 187 12.84 -7.86 30.65
CA ALA A 187 11.93 -8.82 30.03
C ALA A 187 11.73 -8.46 28.54
N GLU A 188 12.17 -9.34 27.63
CA GLU A 188 11.92 -9.19 26.19
C GLU A 188 10.41 -9.11 25.93
N GLY A 189 9.94 -7.92 25.51
CA GLY A 189 8.56 -7.71 25.09
C GLY A 189 8.23 -8.52 23.83
N GLU A 190 6.96 -8.86 23.64
CA GLU A 190 6.53 -9.58 22.44
C GLU A 190 6.77 -8.72 21.19
N GLN A 191 7.55 -9.22 20.24
CA GLN A 191 7.94 -8.44 19.07
C GLN A 191 6.74 -8.18 18.16
N LEU A 192 6.44 -6.91 17.86
CA LEU A 192 5.47 -6.53 16.82
C LEU A 192 5.91 -7.08 15.46
N VAL A 193 5.04 -7.85 14.80
CA VAL A 193 5.32 -8.42 13.47
C VAL A 193 4.29 -7.93 12.46
N PHE A 194 4.76 -7.40 11.33
CA PHE A 194 3.87 -7.06 10.22
C PHE A 194 3.52 -8.30 9.40
N MET A 195 2.24 -8.47 9.09
CA MET A 195 1.74 -9.58 8.28
C MET A 195 2.41 -9.67 6.91
N GLU A 196 2.83 -8.55 6.31
CA GLU A 196 3.52 -8.61 5.02
C GLU A 196 4.90 -9.27 5.10
N ASP A 197 5.59 -9.21 6.24
CA ASP A 197 6.89 -9.84 6.43
C ASP A 197 6.74 -11.35 6.61
N LEU A 198 5.75 -11.79 7.40
CA LEU A 198 5.36 -13.20 7.51
C LEU A 198 5.01 -13.78 6.13
N LEU A 199 4.22 -13.06 5.32
CA LEU A 199 3.85 -13.48 3.97
C LEU A 199 4.98 -13.35 2.93
N ARG A 200 6.06 -12.61 3.24
CA ARG A 200 7.24 -12.49 2.40
C ARG A 200 8.18 -13.68 2.59
N ASP A 201 8.27 -14.17 3.82
CA ASP A 201 9.11 -15.31 4.17
C ASP A 201 8.38 -16.64 3.96
N ASN A 202 7.07 -16.66 4.20
CA ASN A 202 6.20 -17.81 3.97
C ASN A 202 5.12 -17.52 2.91
N PRO A 203 5.50 -17.35 1.63
CA PRO A 203 4.57 -16.91 0.59
C PRO A 203 3.40 -17.87 0.33
N GLY A 204 3.58 -19.17 0.60
CA GLY A 204 2.57 -20.21 0.38
C GLY A 204 1.61 -20.44 1.55
N ALA A 205 1.92 -19.93 2.74
CA ALA A 205 1.08 -20.12 3.92
C ALA A 205 -0.16 -19.20 3.89
N ARG A 206 -1.24 -19.62 4.57
CA ARG A 206 -2.44 -18.79 4.73
C ARG A 206 -2.15 -17.71 5.77
N ALA A 207 -2.64 -16.50 5.53
CA ALA A 207 -2.44 -15.37 6.44
C ALA A 207 -3.00 -15.65 7.84
N GLU A 208 -4.13 -16.38 7.93
CA GLU A 208 -4.73 -16.81 9.20
C GLU A 208 -3.77 -17.70 10.01
N ILE A 209 -3.18 -18.71 9.37
CA ILE A 209 -2.24 -19.64 10.02
C ILE A 209 -1.01 -18.90 10.53
N LEU A 210 -0.45 -17.99 9.71
CA LEU A 210 0.70 -17.18 10.11
C LEU A 210 0.34 -16.20 11.24
N ARG A 211 -0.90 -15.70 11.28
CA ARG A 211 -1.39 -14.83 12.36
C ARG A 211 -1.50 -15.60 13.67
N GLU A 212 -1.97 -16.84 13.62
CA GLU A 212 -2.06 -17.72 14.78
C GLU A 212 -0.67 -18.14 15.29
N GLU A 213 0.23 -18.52 14.39
CA GLU A 213 1.62 -18.91 14.71
C GLU A 213 2.44 -17.78 15.34
N ALA A 214 2.20 -16.53 14.94
CA ALA A 214 2.94 -15.36 15.42
C ALA A 214 2.27 -14.65 16.62
N GLY A 215 1.15 -15.18 17.14
CA GLY A 215 0.38 -14.56 18.21
C GLY A 215 -0.55 -13.45 17.67
N ALA A 216 -1.85 -13.75 17.59
CA ALA A 216 -2.83 -12.93 16.86
C ALA A 216 -2.95 -11.46 17.30
N ALA A 217 -2.54 -11.15 18.53
CA ALA A 217 -2.54 -9.80 19.10
C ALA A 217 -1.38 -8.92 18.59
N ASN A 218 -0.25 -9.52 18.18
CA ASN A 218 0.99 -8.81 17.85
C ASN A 218 1.19 -8.64 16.34
N VAL A 219 0.25 -9.13 15.54
CA VAL A 219 0.33 -9.13 14.09
C VAL A 219 -0.50 -8.00 13.50
N VAL A 220 0.18 -7.00 12.91
CA VAL A 220 -0.48 -5.89 12.23
C VAL A 220 -0.57 -6.17 10.73
N ASP A 221 -1.77 -6.05 10.18
CA ASP A 221 -2.04 -6.29 8.76
C ASP A 221 -2.61 -5.05 8.07
N LEU A 222 -1.74 -4.32 7.36
CA LEU A 222 -2.11 -3.10 6.63
C LEU A 222 -2.76 -3.38 5.25
N HIS A 223 -3.12 -4.63 4.99
CA HIS A 223 -3.79 -5.06 3.77
C HIS A 223 -5.04 -5.90 4.05
N GLU A 224 -5.58 -5.86 5.28
CA GLU A 224 -6.73 -6.66 5.69
C GLU A 224 -7.95 -6.34 4.82
N GLN A 225 -8.28 -5.05 4.67
CA GLN A 225 -9.43 -4.61 3.88
C GLN A 225 -9.28 -4.98 2.39
N PHE A 226 -8.06 -4.89 1.85
CA PHE A 226 -7.80 -5.29 0.46
C PHE A 226 -8.01 -6.80 0.26
N ARG A 227 -7.59 -7.64 1.21
CA ARG A 227 -7.80 -9.10 1.11
C ARG A 227 -9.28 -9.47 1.25
N GLY A 228 -10.01 -8.76 2.10
CA GLY A 228 -11.46 -8.94 2.25
C GLY A 228 -12.25 -8.56 1.00
N GLN A 229 -11.93 -7.43 0.35
CA GLN A 229 -12.63 -6.97 -0.87
C GLN A 229 -12.29 -7.81 -2.11
N PHE A 230 -11.07 -8.36 -2.20
CA PHE A 230 -10.61 -9.12 -3.37
C PHE A 230 -10.16 -10.54 -2.99
N PRO A 231 -11.08 -11.42 -2.55
CA PRO A 231 -10.72 -12.77 -2.15
C PRO A 231 -10.20 -13.59 -3.34
N TRP A 232 -10.68 -13.32 -4.56
CA TRP A 232 -10.16 -13.95 -5.78
C TRP A 232 -8.70 -13.60 -6.07
N TYR A 233 -8.25 -12.39 -5.70
CA TYR A 233 -6.88 -11.94 -5.91
C TYR A 233 -5.89 -12.80 -5.12
N THR A 234 -6.28 -13.33 -3.96
CA THR A 234 -5.42 -14.25 -3.20
C THR A 234 -5.19 -15.57 -3.93
N ARG A 235 -6.19 -16.06 -4.68
CA ARG A 235 -6.09 -17.26 -5.51
C ARG A 235 -5.21 -17.03 -6.73
N VAL A 236 -5.40 -15.90 -7.41
CA VAL A 236 -4.56 -15.48 -8.56
C VAL A 236 -3.12 -15.26 -8.10
N ARG A 237 -2.92 -14.55 -6.99
CA ARG A 237 -1.59 -14.39 -6.37
C ARG A 237 -0.96 -15.74 -6.10
N ARG A 238 -1.69 -16.71 -5.54
CA ARG A 238 -1.17 -18.06 -5.24
C ARG A 238 -0.77 -18.82 -6.50
N ALA A 239 -1.59 -18.79 -7.56
CA ALA A 239 -1.23 -19.35 -8.85
C ALA A 239 0.06 -18.69 -9.41
N MET A 240 0.15 -17.36 -9.26
CA MET A 240 1.33 -16.58 -9.63
C MET A 240 2.51 -16.67 -8.65
N LEU A 241 2.44 -17.44 -7.55
CA LEU A 241 3.61 -17.69 -6.70
C LEU A 241 4.46 -18.85 -7.24
N HIS A 242 3.85 -19.74 -8.04
CA HIS A 242 4.57 -20.83 -8.72
C HIS A 242 5.44 -20.30 -9.86
N THR A 243 5.03 -19.19 -10.45
CA THR A 243 5.82 -18.40 -11.40
C THR A 243 6.50 -17.26 -10.62
N ARG A 244 7.75 -16.89 -10.87
CA ARG A 244 8.42 -15.78 -10.13
C ARG A 244 7.87 -14.38 -10.48
N ILE A 245 6.64 -14.32 -10.97
CA ILE A 245 6.02 -13.16 -11.59
C ILE A 245 5.31 -12.33 -10.53
N ARG A 246 5.55 -11.04 -10.58
CA ARG A 246 4.86 -10.07 -9.76
C ARG A 246 3.39 -9.88 -10.22
N PRO A 247 2.43 -9.65 -9.31
CA PRO A 247 1.00 -9.57 -9.65
C PRO A 247 0.61 -8.33 -10.49
N HIS A 248 1.32 -7.21 -10.36
CA HIS A 248 1.27 -6.10 -11.32
C HIS A 248 1.93 -6.49 -12.66
N LEU A 249 1.13 -6.95 -13.61
CA LEU A 249 1.57 -7.49 -14.89
C LEU A 249 2.11 -6.42 -15.84
N ILE A 250 1.66 -5.18 -15.73
CA ILE A 250 2.19 -4.08 -16.54
C ILE A 250 2.69 -3.02 -15.58
N SER A 251 4.02 -2.94 -15.51
CA SER A 251 4.74 -1.92 -14.76
C SER A 251 5.77 -1.30 -15.71
N GLY A 252 6.76 -0.59 -15.19
CA GLY A 252 7.70 0.20 -15.98
C GLY A 252 8.50 -0.63 -16.99
N ILE A 253 8.89 -1.85 -16.63
CA ILE A 253 9.68 -2.71 -17.52
C ILE A 253 8.82 -3.09 -18.74
N GLU A 254 7.63 -3.64 -18.54
CA GLU A 254 6.76 -4.03 -19.64
C GLU A 254 6.42 -2.83 -20.53
N PHE A 255 6.05 -1.70 -19.92
CA PHE A 255 5.80 -0.44 -20.62
C PHE A 255 6.95 -0.07 -21.58
N GLN A 256 8.19 -0.10 -21.09
CA GLN A 256 9.37 0.19 -21.90
C GLN A 256 9.59 -0.86 -23.00
N MET A 257 9.45 -2.15 -22.68
CA MET A 257 9.70 -3.22 -23.65
C MET A 257 8.68 -3.20 -24.80
N PHE A 258 7.41 -2.91 -24.51
CA PHE A 258 6.41 -2.76 -25.57
C PHE A 258 6.70 -1.59 -26.50
N ILE A 259 7.21 -0.48 -25.96
CA ILE A 259 7.48 0.73 -26.75
C ILE A 259 8.79 0.61 -27.53
N PHE A 260 9.87 0.13 -26.91
CA PHE A 260 11.19 0.11 -27.53
C PHE A 260 11.52 -1.17 -28.28
N ILE A 261 10.77 -2.25 -28.05
CA ILE A 261 11.01 -3.54 -28.72
C ILE A 261 9.82 -3.88 -29.60
N ILE A 262 8.64 -4.06 -29.00
CA ILE A 262 7.49 -4.56 -29.75
C ILE A 262 7.02 -3.55 -30.80
N GLY A 263 6.86 -2.26 -30.45
CA GLY A 263 6.43 -1.20 -31.36
C GLY A 263 7.29 -1.11 -32.63
N PRO A 264 8.62 -0.99 -32.52
CA PRO A 264 9.54 -1.00 -33.66
C PRO A 264 9.50 -2.29 -34.48
N LEU A 265 9.36 -3.47 -33.84
CA LEU A 265 9.30 -4.76 -34.54
C LEU A 265 8.04 -4.91 -35.38
N ILE A 266 6.89 -4.43 -34.90
CA ILE A 266 5.61 -4.49 -35.61
C ILE A 266 5.37 -3.28 -36.53
N GLY A 267 6.23 -2.26 -36.46
CA GLY A 267 6.09 -1.00 -37.20
C GLY A 267 4.94 -0.10 -36.72
N GLN A 268 4.37 -0.36 -35.54
CA GLN A 268 3.20 0.36 -34.99
C GLN A 268 3.56 1.04 -33.67
N ILE A 269 4.52 1.98 -33.73
CA ILE A 269 5.11 2.62 -32.54
C ILE A 269 4.08 3.44 -31.76
N LEU A 270 3.27 4.27 -32.43
CA LEU A 270 2.24 5.08 -31.77
C LEU A 270 1.18 4.21 -31.07
N TRP A 271 0.66 3.19 -31.77
CA TRP A 271 -0.33 2.28 -31.18
C TRP A 271 0.22 1.51 -29.99
N ALA A 272 1.44 0.97 -30.11
CA ALA A 272 2.10 0.28 -28.99
C ALA A 272 2.27 1.22 -27.79
N THR A 273 2.58 2.50 -28.03
CA THR A 273 2.73 3.52 -27.00
C THR A 273 1.41 3.84 -26.31
N VAL A 274 0.33 4.09 -27.08
CA VAL A 274 -1.00 4.39 -26.52
C VAL A 274 -1.51 3.22 -25.68
N VAL A 275 -1.43 1.99 -26.21
CA VAL A 275 -1.90 0.80 -25.49
C VAL A 275 -1.09 0.60 -24.20
N SER A 276 0.24 0.75 -24.28
CA SER A 276 1.12 0.57 -23.13
C SER A 276 0.94 1.67 -22.08
N ALA A 277 0.71 2.91 -22.50
CA ALA A 277 0.37 4.04 -21.63
C ALA A 277 -0.96 3.81 -20.90
N ALA A 278 -2.00 3.40 -21.62
CA ALA A 278 -3.32 3.11 -21.03
C ALA A 278 -3.23 1.98 -20.00
N LEU A 279 -2.52 0.90 -20.34
CA LEU A 279 -2.32 -0.22 -19.43
C LEU A 279 -1.48 0.17 -18.21
N LEU A 280 -0.41 0.94 -18.37
CA LEU A 280 0.38 1.44 -17.25
C LEU A 280 -0.47 2.28 -16.30
N MET A 281 -1.23 3.26 -16.83
CA MET A 281 -2.11 4.10 -16.01
C MET A 281 -3.16 3.27 -15.26
N LEU A 282 -3.77 2.28 -15.92
CA LEU A 282 -4.71 1.37 -15.26
C LEU A 282 -4.07 0.65 -14.07
N PHE A 283 -2.86 0.11 -14.23
CA PHE A 283 -2.17 -0.58 -13.14
C PHE A 283 -1.71 0.38 -12.03
N GLU A 284 -1.26 1.60 -12.36
CA GLU A 284 -0.92 2.62 -11.36
C GLU A 284 -2.15 3.03 -10.55
N LEU A 285 -3.32 3.18 -11.17
CA LEU A 285 -4.58 3.43 -10.46
C LEU A 285 -4.94 2.29 -9.51
N VAL A 286 -4.74 1.03 -9.92
CA VAL A 286 -4.96 -0.13 -9.04
C VAL A 286 -3.98 -0.12 -7.86
N ILE A 287 -2.72 0.24 -8.08
CA ILE A 287 -1.71 0.37 -7.02
C ILE A 287 -2.09 1.49 -6.05
N MET A 288 -2.53 2.63 -6.57
CA MET A 288 -2.97 3.78 -5.79
C MET A 288 -4.21 3.45 -4.96
N TYR A 289 -5.19 2.76 -5.55
CA TYR A 289 -6.38 2.30 -4.84
C TYR A 289 -6.04 1.33 -3.71
N LYS A 290 -5.16 0.36 -3.98
CA LYS A 290 -4.66 -0.55 -2.95
C LYS A 290 -3.94 0.19 -1.83
N PHE A 291 -3.14 1.20 -2.19
CA PHE A 291 -2.43 2.02 -1.22
C PHE A 291 -3.38 2.85 -0.36
N TRP A 292 -4.43 3.43 -0.96
CA TRP A 292 -5.49 4.13 -0.23
C TRP A 292 -6.19 3.22 0.79
N LEU A 293 -6.52 1.98 0.42
CA LEU A 293 -7.06 1.00 1.38
C LEU A 293 -6.08 0.75 2.54
N SER A 294 -4.79 0.64 2.25
CA SER A 294 -3.75 0.48 3.27
C SER A 294 -3.65 1.68 4.23
N THR A 295 -3.87 2.90 3.75
CA THR A 295 -3.91 4.09 4.62
C THR A 295 -5.13 4.09 5.55
N ARG A 296 -6.26 3.51 5.12
CA ARG A 296 -7.44 3.35 5.97
C ARG A 296 -7.22 2.30 7.05
N ASP A 297 -6.63 1.16 6.67
CA ASP A 297 -6.22 0.13 7.63
C ASP A 297 -5.23 0.70 8.66
N PHE A 298 -4.28 1.53 8.22
CA PHE A 298 -3.40 2.27 9.13
C PHE A 298 -4.16 3.18 10.09
N THR A 299 -5.11 3.99 9.63
CA THR A 299 -5.92 4.85 10.52
C THR A 299 -6.67 4.03 11.55
N ARG A 300 -7.27 2.91 11.15
CA ARG A 300 -7.98 2.01 12.07
C ARG A 300 -7.04 1.42 13.12
N VAL A 301 -5.88 0.90 12.70
CA VAL A 301 -4.87 0.36 13.63
C VAL A 301 -4.37 1.44 14.59
N MET A 302 -4.18 2.68 14.11
CA MET A 302 -3.83 3.81 14.96
C MET A 302 -4.93 4.18 15.95
N GLU A 303 -6.22 4.08 15.59
CA GLU A 303 -7.35 4.29 16.52
C GLU A 303 -7.41 3.19 17.59
N GLU A 304 -7.15 1.94 17.22
CA GLU A 304 -7.08 0.80 18.15
C GLU A 304 -5.88 0.89 19.12
N LEU A 305 -4.75 1.43 18.64
CA LEU A 305 -3.54 1.67 19.44
C LEU A 305 -3.58 2.98 20.23
N SER A 306 -4.39 3.95 19.81
CA SER A 306 -4.55 5.20 20.56
C SER A 306 -5.16 4.86 21.92
N PRO A 307 -4.66 5.44 23.02
CA PRO A 307 -5.28 5.25 24.31
C PRO A 307 -6.75 5.64 24.15
N ALA A 308 -7.67 4.72 24.47
CA ALA A 308 -9.08 5.05 24.60
C ALA A 308 -9.13 6.37 25.38
N PRO A 309 -9.83 7.41 24.89
CA PRO A 309 -9.87 8.65 25.63
C PRO A 309 -10.38 8.31 27.03
N ALA A 310 -9.51 8.40 28.03
CA ALA A 310 -9.85 8.19 29.45
C ALA A 310 -10.78 9.30 29.98
N THR A 311 -11.49 9.97 29.07
CA THR A 311 -12.09 11.27 29.23
C THR A 311 -13.24 11.45 28.24
N VAL A 312 -14.14 10.45 28.13
CA VAL A 312 -15.57 10.80 27.99
C VAL A 312 -15.99 11.37 29.36
N GLY A 313 -15.63 12.62 29.62
CA GLY A 313 -16.06 13.35 30.83
C GLY A 313 -15.01 14.21 31.55
N THR A 314 -13.71 14.09 31.29
CA THR A 314 -12.68 14.80 32.08
C THR A 314 -11.77 15.65 31.21
N ILE A 315 -11.98 16.96 31.24
CA ILE A 315 -11.16 17.94 30.52
C ILE A 315 -9.72 17.86 31.04
N ALA A 316 -8.74 17.84 30.13
CA ALA A 316 -7.32 17.79 30.48
C ALA A 316 -6.91 18.97 31.40
N PRO A 317 -6.07 18.76 32.44
CA PRO A 317 -5.68 19.81 33.40
C PRO A 317 -5.04 21.05 32.76
N GLN A 318 -4.37 20.86 31.62
CA GLN A 318 -3.76 21.95 30.84
C GLN A 318 -4.78 22.88 30.15
N LEU A 319 -6.02 22.43 29.94
CA LEU A 319 -7.13 23.29 29.52
C LEU A 319 -7.75 24.07 30.69
N HIS A 320 -7.50 23.67 31.95
CA HIS A 320 -7.83 24.49 33.12
C HIS A 320 -6.89 25.68 33.34
N ARG A 321 -5.81 25.81 32.56
CA ARG A 321 -4.89 26.97 32.64
C ARG A 321 -5.54 28.30 32.24
N GLY A 322 -6.75 28.25 31.67
CA GLY A 322 -7.61 29.42 31.41
C GLY A 322 -8.40 29.95 32.62
N ARG A 323 -8.29 29.34 33.82
CA ARG A 323 -9.06 29.80 34.99
C ARG A 323 -8.66 31.19 35.50
N HIS A 324 -7.47 31.68 35.15
CA HIS A 324 -7.07 33.09 35.38
C HIS A 324 -7.86 34.09 34.52
N ARG A 325 -8.37 33.67 33.36
CA ARG A 325 -9.21 34.53 32.51
C ARG A 325 -10.61 34.69 33.10
N ARG A 326 -11.12 33.69 33.82
CA ARG A 326 -12.43 33.76 34.48
C ARG A 326 -12.43 34.71 35.67
N ALA A 327 -11.39 34.69 36.50
CA ALA A 327 -11.23 35.65 37.59
C ALA A 327 -11.03 37.09 37.08
N ALA A 328 -10.26 37.28 36.00
CA ALA A 328 -10.12 38.58 35.34
C ALA A 328 -11.43 39.07 34.69
N GLN A 329 -12.22 38.15 34.13
CA GLN A 329 -13.51 38.44 33.52
C GLN A 329 -14.59 38.71 34.57
N GLU A 330 -14.59 37.99 35.69
CA GLU A 330 -15.44 38.28 36.86
C GLU A 330 -15.06 39.63 37.49
N ALA A 331 -13.77 39.96 37.59
CA ALA A 331 -13.32 41.28 38.06
C ALA A 331 -13.70 42.43 37.08
N LEU A 332 -13.69 42.17 35.77
CA LEU A 332 -14.16 43.12 34.74
C LEU A 332 -15.69 43.30 34.75
N LEU A 333 -16.44 42.23 35.00
CA LEU A 333 -17.90 42.25 35.11
C LEU A 333 -18.39 42.82 36.45
N ALA A 334 -17.54 42.82 37.49
CA ALA A 334 -17.80 43.43 38.79
C ALA A 334 -17.37 44.91 38.88
N ASP A 335 -16.72 45.46 37.84
CA ASP A 335 -16.39 46.88 37.76
C ASP A 335 -17.67 47.68 37.44
N GLU A 336 -18.11 48.52 38.37
CA GLU A 336 -19.36 49.31 38.27
C GLU A 336 -19.41 50.19 37.01
N ARG A 337 -18.27 50.50 36.39
CA ARG A 337 -18.20 51.29 35.14
C ARG A 337 -18.73 50.56 33.91
N TYR A 338 -18.85 49.22 33.95
CA TYR A 338 -19.30 48.38 32.84
C TYR A 338 -20.60 47.63 33.16
N GLY A 339 -21.38 48.12 34.13
CA GLY A 339 -22.70 47.62 34.44
C GLY A 339 -23.66 47.68 33.24
N VAL A 340 -24.70 46.86 33.29
CA VAL A 340 -25.79 46.92 32.29
C VAL A 340 -26.47 48.30 32.40
N PRO A 341 -26.65 49.05 31.30
CA PRO A 341 -27.30 50.35 31.35
C PRO A 341 -28.72 50.24 31.94
N GLU A 342 -29.11 51.20 32.79
CA GLU A 342 -30.49 51.28 33.23
C GLU A 342 -31.40 51.68 32.04
N ALA A 343 -32.64 51.22 32.04
CA ALA A 343 -33.58 51.47 30.94
C ALA A 343 -33.88 52.96 30.68
N ALA A 344 -33.54 53.84 31.62
CA ALA A 344 -33.64 55.29 31.48
C ALA A 344 -32.51 55.89 30.62
N ASP A 345 -31.34 55.27 30.59
CA ASP A 345 -30.14 55.78 29.91
C ASP A 345 -30.05 55.31 28.45
N ASP A 346 -30.62 54.14 28.12
CA ASP A 346 -30.76 53.64 26.75
C ASP A 346 -32.08 52.88 26.56
N PRO A 347 -33.17 53.56 26.17
CA PRO A 347 -34.50 52.95 26.01
C PRO A 347 -34.57 51.93 24.86
N GLY A 348 -33.52 51.79 24.04
CA GLY A 348 -33.42 50.80 22.97
C GLY A 348 -32.68 49.51 23.36
N PHE A 349 -32.09 49.44 24.56
CA PHE A 349 -31.28 48.30 24.97
C PHE A 349 -32.16 47.09 25.30
N GLN A 350 -32.00 46.00 24.55
CA GLN A 350 -32.58 44.69 24.87
C GLN A 350 -31.46 43.75 25.33
N PRO A 351 -31.50 43.25 26.58
CA PRO A 351 -30.52 42.26 27.03
C PRO A 351 -30.66 40.99 26.20
N TYR A 352 -29.51 40.38 25.86
CA TYR A 352 -29.49 39.12 25.12
C TYR A 352 -30.31 38.05 25.87
N PRO A 353 -31.18 37.30 25.18
CA PRO A 353 -31.94 36.23 25.82
C PRO A 353 -30.99 35.19 26.38
N GLN A 354 -31.08 34.93 27.68
CA GLN A 354 -30.24 33.91 28.29
C GLN A 354 -30.61 32.54 27.72
N PRO A 355 -29.64 31.71 27.33
CA PRO A 355 -29.92 30.36 26.87
C PRO A 355 -30.60 29.58 28.00
N ASN A 356 -31.70 28.87 27.68
CA ASN A 356 -32.41 28.03 28.63
C ASN A 356 -31.44 26.99 29.23
N VAL A 357 -30.96 27.25 30.44
CA VAL A 357 -30.18 26.27 31.19
C VAL A 357 -31.19 25.32 31.83
N THR A 358 -31.59 24.26 31.12
CA THR A 358 -32.28 23.14 31.76
C THR A 358 -31.30 22.45 32.71
N PRO A 359 -31.56 22.40 34.03
CA PRO A 359 -30.66 21.74 34.97
C PRO A 359 -30.71 20.22 34.73
N HIS A 360 -29.58 19.64 34.35
CA HIS A 360 -29.45 18.18 34.31
C HIS A 360 -29.40 17.63 35.74
N GLY A 361 -30.55 17.17 36.24
CA GLY A 361 -30.72 15.84 36.85
C GLY A 361 -29.92 15.42 38.08
N HIS A 362 -29.33 16.33 38.86
CA HIS A 362 -28.85 16.03 40.22
C HIS A 362 -29.23 17.18 41.14
N ASP A 363 -30.50 17.23 41.51
CA ASP A 363 -31.06 17.84 42.73
C ASP A 363 -32.58 17.90 42.56
N LEU A 364 -33.29 16.85 42.99
CA LEU A 364 -34.75 16.91 43.16
C LEU A 364 -35.06 16.72 44.65
N PRO A 365 -35.63 17.73 45.33
CA PRO A 365 -36.25 17.55 46.63
C PRO A 365 -37.53 16.72 46.49
N GLN A 366 -37.73 15.78 47.41
CA GLN A 366 -39.03 15.13 47.61
C GLN A 366 -40.05 16.16 48.15
N GLN A 367 -41.15 16.43 47.44
CA GLN A 367 -42.48 16.53 48.06
C GLN A 367 -43.65 16.68 47.06
N HIS A 368 -44.62 15.78 47.27
CA HIS A 368 -46.08 15.87 47.23
C HIS A 368 -46.88 16.85 46.36
N ASP A 369 -47.92 16.23 45.76
CA ASP A 369 -49.29 16.68 45.45
C ASP A 369 -49.58 17.50 44.18
N GLY A 370 -50.47 16.92 43.35
CA GLY A 370 -51.54 17.68 42.68
C GLY A 370 -51.70 17.52 41.17
N LEU A 371 -52.40 16.45 40.73
CA LEU A 371 -53.28 16.39 39.53
C LEU A 371 -52.60 16.49 38.13
N SER A 372 -53.04 15.86 37.03
CA SER A 372 -54.29 15.17 36.67
C SER A 372 -53.97 14.04 35.67
N ALA A 373 -54.69 12.93 35.77
CA ALA A 373 -54.63 11.81 34.83
C ALA A 373 -55.11 12.20 33.43
N ILE A 374 -54.36 11.81 32.39
CA ILE A 374 -54.87 11.73 31.02
C ILE A 374 -55.30 10.27 30.76
N PRO A 375 -56.52 10.02 30.23
CA PRO A 375 -57.12 8.69 30.22
C PRO A 375 -56.55 7.82 29.10
N ARG A 376 -56.29 6.54 29.40
CA ARG A 376 -56.12 5.50 28.39
C ARG A 376 -57.51 5.01 27.96
N PRO A 377 -57.84 4.97 26.65
CA PRO A 377 -59.05 4.31 26.22
C PRO A 377 -58.88 2.80 26.34
N ASN A 378 -59.83 2.19 27.04
CA ASN A 378 -59.94 0.76 27.26
C ASN A 378 -61.02 0.15 26.35
N ASP A 379 -60.94 -1.16 26.23
CA ASP A 379 -61.91 -2.13 25.67
C ASP A 379 -61.93 -2.30 24.14
N GLY A 380 -61.84 -3.51 23.60
CA GLY A 380 -61.78 -4.82 24.25
C GLY A 380 -61.87 -5.95 23.23
N THR A 381 -61.52 -7.15 23.72
CA THR A 381 -61.88 -8.47 23.18
C THR A 381 -61.20 -8.92 21.86
N LYS A 382 -60.25 -9.85 21.96
CA LYS A 382 -60.49 -11.30 21.72
C LYS A 382 -59.18 -12.08 21.84
N ARG A 383 -59.26 -13.16 22.63
CA ARG A 383 -58.28 -14.23 22.75
C ARG A 383 -58.02 -14.88 21.39
N PHE A 384 -56.76 -15.15 21.05
CA PHE A 384 -56.40 -16.22 20.12
C PHE A 384 -55.18 -17.02 20.65
N PRO A 385 -55.14 -18.34 20.39
CA PRO A 385 -54.57 -19.32 21.30
C PRO A 385 -53.13 -19.73 20.97
N ALA A 386 -52.47 -20.30 21.99
CA ALA A 386 -51.30 -21.14 21.85
C ALA A 386 -51.60 -22.36 20.98
N TYR A 387 -50.73 -22.64 20.00
CA TYR A 387 -50.69 -23.93 19.32
C TYR A 387 -49.60 -24.81 19.95
N GLY A 388 -50.06 -25.88 20.61
CA GLY A 388 -49.25 -27.00 21.06
C GLY A 388 -49.17 -28.12 20.01
N THR A 389 -48.13 -28.93 20.18
CA THR A 389 -48.09 -30.41 20.05
C THR A 389 -49.03 -31.11 19.06
N VAL A 390 -48.44 -31.87 18.14
CA VAL A 390 -49.09 -33.00 17.45
C VAL A 390 -48.30 -34.29 17.75
N PRO A 391 -48.95 -35.45 18.02
CA PRO A 391 -48.34 -36.65 18.58
C PRO A 391 -48.00 -37.72 17.52
N ALA A 392 -47.35 -38.80 17.99
CA ALA A 392 -46.86 -39.95 17.24
C ALA A 392 -47.89 -41.08 17.04
N ALA A 393 -47.79 -41.76 15.88
CA ALA A 393 -48.16 -43.16 15.54
C ALA A 393 -48.01 -43.27 14.00
N GLU A 394 -47.47 -44.28 13.30
CA GLU A 394 -47.26 -45.71 13.55
C GLU A 394 -46.23 -46.24 12.51
N ARG A 395 -45.45 -47.26 12.88
CA ARG A 395 -44.55 -48.08 12.02
C ARG A 395 -45.34 -49.27 11.43
N PRO A 396 -44.95 -49.95 10.32
CA PRO A 396 -43.92 -51.03 10.38
C PRO A 396 -43.12 -51.36 9.10
N GLY A 397 -41.93 -51.96 9.33
CA GLY A 397 -41.18 -52.83 8.39
C GLY A 397 -40.17 -52.11 7.48
N ALA A 398 -38.92 -52.55 7.26
CA ALA A 398 -38.19 -53.75 7.67
C ALA A 398 -36.67 -53.53 7.50
N SER A 399 -35.90 -54.22 8.35
CA SER A 399 -34.54 -54.78 8.16
C SER A 399 -33.47 -54.03 7.35
N GLY A 400 -32.36 -53.70 8.00
CA GLY A 400 -31.09 -53.36 7.36
C GLY A 400 -30.01 -53.01 8.37
N THR A 401 -29.34 -54.03 8.90
CA THR A 401 -28.25 -54.02 9.87
C THR A 401 -26.95 -53.39 9.34
N TRP A 402 -26.03 -53.16 10.29
CA TRP A 402 -24.56 -53.02 10.19
C TRP A 402 -23.98 -51.61 10.03
N GLU A 403 -22.87 -51.21 10.66
CA GLU A 403 -22.17 -51.50 11.91
C GLU A 403 -21.07 -50.42 12.01
N ASN A 404 -20.74 -49.97 13.22
CA ASN A 404 -19.58 -49.11 13.48
C ASN A 404 -18.28 -49.80 13.02
N SER A 405 -17.32 -49.04 12.50
CA SER A 405 -15.90 -49.04 12.93
C SER A 405 -14.98 -48.47 11.84
N ARG A 406 -14.43 -47.28 12.08
CA ARG A 406 -12.98 -47.01 12.24
C ARG A 406 -12.70 -45.52 12.28
#